data_AF-A0A2K3LK99-F1
#
_entry.id   AF-A0A2K3LK99-F1
#
_cell.length_a   1.000
_cell.length_b   1.000
_cell.length_c   1.000
_cell.angle_alpha   90.00
_cell.angle_beta   90.00
_cell.angle_gamma   90.00
#
_symmetry.space_group_name_H-M   'P 1'
#
loop_
_entity.id
_entity.type
_entity.pdbx_description
1 polymer ?
#
loop_
_entity_poly.entity_id
_entity_poly.type
_entity_poly.pdbx_seq_one_letter_code
_entity_poly.pdbx_strand_id
1 'polypeptide(L)'
;MQKSSGGITSQLLGGLCCYLRRCIFSVLSVGPLPNHIAFIMDGNRRYATKRNLGDGGGHKAGFSALLSILRYCYELGIKYVSVYAFSIDNFRRKPKEVQSVMDLMREKIEELLQQESIINEYGVRIHFIGNMQLLTEPVRVAAEKAMRVTAKNQERVLLICVAYTSTDEIVHAVQESCKDKWIEIQASKEGKVSNGVLKNNGLDLHFRDSCRDNATEACSSLH
;
A
#
# COMPACT_ATOMS: atom_id res chain seq x y z
N MET A 1 9.20 -36.03 20.76
CA MET A 1 8.28 -35.35 21.71
C MET A 1 9.08 -34.73 22.84
N GLN A 2 9.35 -33.43 22.79
CA GLN A 2 9.81 -32.67 23.95
C GLN A 2 8.75 -31.59 24.23
N LYS A 3 7.97 -31.77 25.29
CA LYS A 3 7.00 -30.79 25.78
C LYS A 3 7.79 -29.71 26.53
N SER A 4 7.79 -28.50 25.98
CA SER A 4 8.43 -27.33 26.56
C SER A 4 7.68 -26.86 27.82
N SER A 5 8.40 -26.84 28.94
CA SER A 5 7.97 -26.33 30.24
C SER A 5 8.08 -24.79 30.28
N GLY A 6 7.24 -24.12 29.50
CA GLY A 6 7.22 -22.65 29.39
C GLY A 6 5.82 -22.06 29.55
N GLY A 7 4.95 -22.70 30.34
CA GLY A 7 3.50 -22.56 30.18
C GLY A 7 2.79 -21.52 31.05
N ILE A 8 3.27 -21.15 32.24
CA ILE A 8 2.45 -20.36 33.20
C ILE A 8 3.06 -18.98 33.48
N THR A 9 4.37 -18.91 33.75
CA THR A 9 5.08 -17.65 34.00
C THR A 9 5.12 -16.76 32.77
N SER A 10 5.30 -17.34 31.58
CA SER A 10 5.24 -16.63 30.30
C SER A 10 3.85 -16.07 30.00
N GLN A 11 2.79 -16.82 30.35
CA GLN A 11 1.39 -16.40 30.15
C GLN A 11 1.01 -15.28 31.11
N LEU A 12 1.41 -15.37 32.38
CA LEU A 12 1.17 -14.33 33.38
C LEU A 12 1.96 -13.04 33.07
N LEU A 13 3.24 -13.18 32.70
CA LEU A 13 4.07 -12.04 32.31
C LEU A 13 3.55 -11.40 31.01
N GLY A 14 3.11 -12.21 30.05
CA GLY A 14 2.45 -11.75 28.83
C GLY A 14 1.15 -10.99 29.13
N GLY A 15 0.31 -11.53 30.02
CA GLY A 15 -0.91 -10.87 30.47
C GLY A 15 -0.66 -9.52 31.13
N LEU A 16 0.34 -9.43 32.01
CA LEU A 16 0.73 -8.18 32.68
C LEU A 16 1.25 -7.15 31.66
N CYS A 17 2.12 -7.55 30.74
CA CYS A 17 2.62 -6.68 29.67
C CYS A 17 1.49 -6.15 28.79
N CYS A 18 0.53 -7.00 28.41
CA CYS A 18 -0.65 -6.59 27.64
C CYS A 18 -1.52 -5.61 28.43
N TYR A 19 -1.70 -5.82 29.73
CA TYR A 19 -2.46 -4.92 30.58
C TYR A 19 -1.78 -3.55 30.72
N LEU A 20 -0.49 -3.52 31.04
CA LEU A 20 0.29 -2.29 31.12
C LEU A 20 0.27 -1.52 29.79
N ARG A 21 0.41 -2.22 28.66
CA ARG A 21 0.29 -1.63 27.32
C ARG A 21 -1.07 -0.97 27.13
N ARG A 22 -2.15 -1.65 27.48
CA ARG A 22 -3.51 -1.13 27.35
C ARG A 22 -3.73 0.09 28.24
N CYS A 23 -3.17 0.12 29.44
CA CYS A 23 -3.19 1.30 30.30
C CYS A 23 -2.46 2.49 29.65
N ILE A 24 -1.25 2.27 29.11
CA ILE A 24 -0.48 3.33 28.43
C ILE A 24 -1.26 3.86 27.21
N PHE A 25 -1.81 2.98 26.40
CA PHE A 25 -2.61 3.36 25.23
C PHE A 25 -3.89 4.12 25.64
N SER A 26 -4.52 3.73 26.75
CA SER A 26 -5.67 4.43 27.30
C SER A 26 -5.31 5.85 27.78
N VAL A 27 -4.12 6.05 28.34
CA VAL A 27 -3.66 7.39 28.75
C VAL A 27 -3.29 8.24 27.53
N LEU A 28 -2.60 7.65 26.55
CA LEU A 28 -2.21 8.35 25.32
C LEU A 28 -3.41 8.76 24.46
N SER A 29 -4.47 7.96 24.45
CA SER A 29 -5.71 8.25 23.71
C SER A 29 -6.56 9.36 24.32
N VAL A 30 -6.24 9.85 25.52
CA VAL A 30 -6.83 11.08 26.07
C VAL A 30 -6.32 12.32 25.30
N GLY A 31 -5.11 12.25 24.74
CA GLY A 31 -4.53 13.31 23.93
C GLY A 31 -4.94 13.24 22.46
N PRO A 32 -4.60 14.27 21.67
CA PRO A 32 -4.84 14.25 20.23
C PRO A 32 -3.98 13.17 19.56
N LEU A 33 -4.65 12.21 18.92
CA LEU A 33 -3.99 11.15 18.16
C LEU A 33 -3.86 11.53 16.68
N PRO A 34 -2.74 11.19 16.02
CA PRO A 34 -2.61 11.37 14.60
C PRO A 34 -3.58 10.45 13.86
N ASN A 35 -4.30 10.98 12.88
CA ASN A 35 -5.16 10.17 12.01
C ASN A 35 -4.36 9.32 11.01
N HIS A 36 -3.14 9.75 10.67
CA HIS A 36 -2.30 9.14 9.65
C HIS A 36 -0.84 9.05 10.10
N ILE A 37 -0.22 7.89 9.90
CA ILE A 37 1.22 7.68 10.11
C ILE A 37 1.84 7.03 8.88
N ALA A 38 3.00 7.54 8.45
CA ALA A 38 3.77 6.97 7.36
C ALA A 38 5.07 6.34 7.87
N PHE A 39 5.38 5.13 7.39
CA PHE A 39 6.59 4.39 7.72
C PHE A 39 7.48 4.20 6.50
N ILE A 40 8.76 4.56 6.64
CA ILE A 40 9.81 4.23 5.67
C ILE A 40 10.65 3.10 6.28
N MET A 41 10.52 1.89 5.74
CA MET A 41 11.21 0.71 6.26
C MET A 41 12.63 0.61 5.68
N ASP A 42 13.55 1.40 6.22
CA ASP A 42 14.97 1.31 5.87
C ASP A 42 15.74 0.37 6.81
N GLY A 43 16.88 -0.13 6.36
CA GLY A 43 17.84 -0.86 7.19
C GLY A 43 17.72 -2.37 7.11
N ASN A 44 16.77 -2.93 6.37
CA ASN A 44 16.59 -4.39 6.21
C ASN A 44 17.88 -5.09 5.74
N ARG A 45 18.61 -4.48 4.80
CA ARG A 45 19.89 -5.01 4.29
C ARG A 45 20.98 -5.00 5.36
N ARG A 46 21.12 -3.87 6.09
CA ARG A 46 22.07 -3.71 7.20
C ARG A 46 21.79 -4.70 8.33
N TYR A 47 20.51 -4.92 8.64
CA TYR A 47 20.07 -5.90 9.63
C TYR A 47 20.42 -7.33 9.21
N ALA A 48 20.18 -7.69 7.94
CA ALA A 48 20.54 -9.00 7.40
C ALA A 48 22.05 -9.26 7.54
N THR A 49 22.88 -8.30 7.14
CA THR A 49 24.34 -8.40 7.26
C THR A 49 24.79 -8.55 8.72
N LYS A 50 24.25 -7.74 9.63
CA LYS A 50 24.61 -7.80 11.06
C LYS A 50 24.23 -9.14 11.73
N ARG A 51 23.18 -9.78 11.24
CA ARG A 51 22.64 -11.03 11.80
C ARG A 51 23.03 -12.27 10.99
N ASN A 52 23.91 -12.14 9.99
CA ASN A 52 24.28 -13.22 9.06
C ASN A 52 23.07 -13.97 8.48
N LEU A 53 22.02 -13.23 8.13
CA LEU A 53 20.82 -13.80 7.53
C LEU A 53 21.04 -13.96 6.02
N GLY A 54 20.53 -15.06 5.46
CA GLY A 54 20.53 -15.30 4.02
C GLY A 54 19.70 -14.26 3.25
N ASP A 55 19.76 -14.35 1.91
CA ASP A 55 19.01 -13.48 0.99
C ASP A 55 17.52 -13.42 1.39
N GLY A 56 16.97 -12.21 1.49
CA GLY A 56 15.58 -11.98 1.89
C GLY A 56 15.29 -12.06 3.40
N GLY A 57 16.19 -12.61 4.23
CA GLY A 57 15.98 -12.74 5.67
C GLY A 57 15.78 -11.41 6.40
N GLY A 58 16.49 -10.37 5.99
CA GLY A 58 16.28 -9.01 6.52
C GLY A 58 14.90 -8.43 6.17
N HIS A 59 14.40 -8.70 4.97
CA HIS A 59 13.08 -8.24 4.56
C HIS A 59 11.96 -9.00 5.29
N LYS A 60 12.14 -10.30 5.56
CA LYS A 60 11.20 -11.08 6.40
C LYS A 60 11.12 -10.53 7.82
N ALA A 61 12.27 -10.18 8.41
CA ALA A 61 12.32 -9.55 9.73
C ALA A 61 11.65 -8.17 9.72
N GLY A 62 11.92 -7.35 8.70
CA GLY A 62 11.28 -6.05 8.51
C GLY A 62 9.76 -6.14 8.41
N PHE A 63 9.23 -7.12 7.66
CA PHE A 63 7.80 -7.37 7.57
C PHE A 63 7.18 -7.79 8.91
N SER A 64 7.85 -8.64 9.68
CA SER A 64 7.38 -9.04 11.01
C SER A 64 7.32 -7.85 11.98
N ALA A 65 8.31 -6.96 11.90
CA ALA A 65 8.31 -5.71 12.65
C ALA A 65 7.18 -4.78 12.20
N LEU A 66 6.93 -4.68 10.90
CA LEU A 66 5.81 -3.92 10.35
C LEU A 66 4.46 -4.40 10.89
N LEU A 67 4.18 -5.71 10.85
CA LEU A 67 2.93 -6.27 11.39
C LEU A 67 2.75 -5.93 12.87
N SER A 68 3.83 -5.98 13.65
CA SER A 68 3.80 -5.63 15.07
C SER A 68 3.45 -4.16 15.27
N ILE A 69 4.04 -3.26 14.48
CA ILE A 69 3.77 -1.82 14.54
C ILE A 69 2.34 -1.51 14.07
N LEU A 70 1.88 -2.13 12.98
CA LEU A 70 0.51 -1.95 12.48
C LEU A 70 -0.51 -2.34 13.54
N ARG A 71 -0.28 -3.44 14.26
CA ARG A 71 -1.13 -3.84 15.39
C ARG A 71 -1.23 -2.74 16.44
N TYR A 72 -0.10 -2.16 16.84
CA TYR A 72 -0.10 -1.06 17.79
C TYR A 72 -0.81 0.19 17.25
N CYS A 73 -0.63 0.50 15.97
CA CYS A 73 -1.33 1.63 15.35
C CYS A 73 -2.85 1.45 15.39
N TYR A 74 -3.34 0.25 15.05
CA TYR A 74 -4.77 -0.02 15.06
C TYR A 74 -5.35 -0.18 16.47
N GLU A 75 -4.60 -0.77 17.41
CA GLU A 75 -4.96 -0.80 18.84
C GLU A 75 -5.09 0.63 19.42
N LEU A 76 -4.26 1.57 18.95
CA LEU A 76 -4.34 3.00 19.32
C LEU A 76 -5.48 3.76 18.61
N GLY A 77 -6.12 3.17 17.60
CA GLY A 77 -7.20 3.80 16.85
C GLY A 77 -6.76 4.68 15.67
N ILE A 78 -5.50 4.57 15.22
CA ILE A 78 -5.00 5.29 14.04
C ILE A 78 -5.72 4.76 12.79
N LYS A 79 -6.33 5.66 12.02
CA LYS A 79 -7.18 5.29 10.87
C LYS A 79 -6.38 4.94 9.61
N TYR A 80 -5.35 5.71 9.31
CA TYR A 80 -4.57 5.58 8.08
C TYR A 80 -3.14 5.22 8.42
N VAL A 81 -2.58 4.23 7.74
CA VAL A 81 -1.15 3.93 7.80
C VAL A 81 -0.60 3.81 6.39
N SER A 82 0.46 4.55 6.08
CA SER A 82 1.21 4.43 4.83
C SER A 82 2.53 3.72 5.06
N VAL A 83 2.91 2.83 4.15
CA VAL A 83 4.16 2.08 4.22
C VAL A 83 4.89 2.17 2.89
N TYR A 84 6.13 2.63 2.95
CA TYR A 84 7.03 2.62 1.80
C TYR A 84 7.69 1.25 1.67
N ALA A 85 7.22 0.44 0.73
CA ALA A 85 7.67 -0.95 0.57
C ALA A 85 8.76 -1.11 -0.49
N PHE A 86 8.64 -0.45 -1.65
CA PHE A 86 9.61 -0.60 -2.74
C PHE A 86 9.65 0.62 -3.67
N SER A 87 10.83 1.18 -3.94
CA SER A 87 10.99 2.35 -4.83
C SER A 87 11.20 1.98 -6.29
N ILE A 88 10.92 2.90 -7.21
CA ILE A 88 11.30 2.73 -8.63
C ILE A 88 12.82 2.61 -8.76
N ASP A 89 13.60 3.39 -8.00
CA ASP A 89 15.06 3.29 -8.00
C ASP A 89 15.57 1.92 -7.54
N ASN A 90 14.78 1.16 -6.78
CA ASN A 90 15.17 -0.17 -6.33
C ASN A 90 15.21 -1.21 -7.46
N PHE A 91 14.57 -0.94 -8.61
CA PHE A 91 14.74 -1.77 -9.80
C PHE A 91 16.14 -1.71 -10.40
N ARG A 92 16.96 -0.71 -10.06
CA ARG A 92 18.37 -0.61 -10.51
C ARG A 92 19.31 -1.59 -9.79
N ARG A 93 18.81 -2.34 -8.80
CA ARG A 93 19.59 -3.35 -8.08
C ARG A 93 19.78 -4.61 -8.92
N LYS A 94 20.58 -5.56 -8.42
CA LYS A 94 20.84 -6.82 -9.14
C LYS A 94 19.53 -7.57 -9.42
N PRO A 95 19.32 -8.11 -10.63
CA PRO A 95 18.06 -8.76 -11.00
C PRO A 95 17.62 -9.86 -10.03
N LYS A 96 18.57 -10.64 -9.50
CA LYS A 96 18.31 -11.68 -8.50
C LYS A 96 17.77 -11.12 -7.17
N GLU A 97 18.27 -9.96 -6.72
CA GLU A 97 17.77 -9.29 -5.51
C GLU A 97 16.35 -8.79 -5.75
N VAL A 98 16.10 -8.15 -6.90
CA VAL A 98 14.76 -7.66 -7.28
C VAL A 98 13.76 -8.81 -7.31
N GLN A 99 14.09 -9.92 -7.96
CA GLN A 99 13.22 -11.10 -8.02
C GLN A 99 12.91 -11.64 -6.62
N SER A 100 13.92 -11.77 -5.76
CA SER A 100 13.72 -12.23 -4.38
C SER A 100 12.79 -11.31 -3.58
N VAL A 101 12.88 -10.00 -3.77
CA VAL A 101 11.97 -9.04 -3.13
C VAL A 101 10.55 -9.16 -3.68
N MET A 102 10.39 -9.36 -4.99
CA MET A 102 9.08 -9.58 -5.61
C MET A 102 8.41 -10.87 -5.13
N ASP A 103 9.18 -11.97 -5.06
CA ASP A 103 8.67 -13.25 -4.55
C ASP A 103 8.24 -13.13 -3.08
N LEU A 104 9.02 -12.41 -2.29
CA LEU A 104 8.68 -12.12 -0.90
C LEU A 104 7.43 -11.22 -0.79
N MET A 105 7.32 -10.20 -1.64
CA MET A 105 6.15 -9.32 -1.66
C MET A 105 4.89 -10.13 -1.95
N ARG A 106 4.92 -11.03 -2.94
CA ARG A 106 3.81 -11.94 -3.23
C ARG A 106 3.47 -12.82 -2.02
N GLU A 107 4.47 -13.48 -1.41
CA GLU A 107 4.29 -14.31 -0.20
C GLU A 107 3.59 -13.51 0.91
N LYS A 108 4.00 -12.27 1.14
CA LYS A 108 3.46 -11.42 2.22
C LYS A 108 2.08 -10.87 1.93
N ILE A 109 1.76 -10.56 0.67
CA ILE A 109 0.40 -10.17 0.28
C ILE A 109 -0.55 -11.34 0.49
N GLU A 110 -0.15 -12.56 0.11
CA GLU A 110 -0.94 -13.76 0.35
C GLU A 110 -1.14 -14.04 1.84
N GLU A 111 -0.11 -13.84 2.67
CA GLU A 111 -0.19 -13.95 4.13
C GLU A 111 -1.16 -12.93 4.74
N LEU A 112 -1.15 -11.68 4.26
CA LEU A 112 -2.10 -10.64 4.70
C LEU A 112 -3.56 -10.96 4.35
N LEU A 113 -3.81 -11.82 3.38
CA LEU A 113 -5.17 -12.23 2.99
C LEU A 113 -5.68 -13.48 3.72
N GLN A 114 -4.86 -14.11 4.55
CA GLN A 114 -5.31 -15.25 5.36
C GLN A 114 -6.38 -14.80 6.37
N GLN A 115 -7.30 -15.70 6.72
CA GLN A 115 -8.41 -15.39 7.64
C GLN A 115 -7.93 -14.86 8.99
N GLU A 116 -6.83 -15.41 9.52
CA GLU A 116 -6.24 -15.02 10.81
C GLU A 116 -5.36 -13.77 10.72
N SER A 117 -5.38 -13.05 9.60
CA SER A 117 -4.54 -11.86 9.45
C SER A 117 -5.08 -10.67 10.22
N ILE A 118 -4.16 -9.77 10.60
CA ILE A 118 -4.44 -8.46 11.18
C ILE A 118 -5.43 -7.63 10.33
N ILE A 119 -5.48 -7.89 9.02
CA ILE A 119 -6.34 -7.15 8.09
C ILE A 119 -7.81 -7.49 8.34
N ASN A 120 -8.12 -8.76 8.59
CA ASN A 120 -9.47 -9.18 8.91
C ASN A 120 -9.83 -8.86 10.37
N GLU A 121 -8.88 -8.97 11.31
CA GLU A 121 -9.10 -8.65 12.72
C GLU A 121 -9.52 -7.18 12.94
N TYR A 122 -8.88 -6.23 12.24
CA TYR A 122 -9.13 -4.79 12.40
C TYR A 122 -9.93 -4.16 11.25
N GLY A 123 -10.51 -4.98 10.35
CA GLY A 123 -11.28 -4.46 9.22
C GLY A 123 -10.50 -3.46 8.38
N VAL A 124 -9.29 -3.83 7.94
CA VAL A 124 -8.37 -2.94 7.22
C VAL A 124 -8.61 -3.03 5.71
N ARG A 125 -8.79 -1.87 5.06
CA ARG A 125 -8.80 -1.73 3.60
C ARG A 125 -7.36 -1.53 3.10
N ILE A 126 -6.90 -2.38 2.20
CA ILE A 126 -5.56 -2.26 1.62
C ILE A 126 -5.64 -1.49 0.30
N HIS A 127 -4.71 -0.57 0.08
CA HIS A 127 -4.48 0.11 -1.19
C HIS A 127 -3.02 0.04 -1.57
N PHE A 128 -2.72 -0.36 -2.82
CA PHE A 128 -1.39 -0.27 -3.38
C PHE A 128 -1.27 1.01 -4.20
N ILE A 129 -0.22 1.79 -3.96
CA ILE A 129 0.05 3.06 -4.65
C ILE A 129 1.40 2.97 -5.35
N GLY A 130 1.43 3.40 -6.61
CA GLY A 130 2.62 3.47 -7.45
C GLY A 130 2.41 2.80 -8.79
N ASN A 131 3.50 2.61 -9.54
CA ASN A 131 3.41 2.09 -10.89
C ASN A 131 3.33 0.55 -10.90
N MET A 132 2.11 0.03 -10.84
CA MET A 132 1.81 -1.41 -10.83
C MET A 132 2.29 -2.14 -12.09
N GLN A 133 2.50 -1.44 -13.21
CA GLN A 133 2.97 -2.03 -14.47
C GLN A 133 4.46 -2.44 -14.40
N LEU A 134 5.22 -1.87 -13.46
CA LEU A 134 6.62 -2.24 -13.21
C LEU A 134 6.75 -3.50 -12.36
N LEU A 135 5.68 -3.95 -11.71
CA LEU A 135 5.69 -5.16 -10.89
C LEU A 135 5.60 -6.41 -11.76
N THR A 136 6.12 -7.52 -11.25
CA THR A 136 5.93 -8.82 -11.92
C THR A 136 4.45 -9.22 -11.86
N GLU A 137 3.98 -9.90 -12.91
CA GLU A 137 2.59 -10.31 -13.05
C GLU A 137 2.02 -11.03 -11.80
N PRO A 138 2.75 -11.97 -11.15
CA PRO A 138 2.24 -12.62 -9.94
C PRO A 138 2.01 -11.66 -8.78
N VAL A 139 2.88 -10.65 -8.61
CA VAL A 139 2.76 -9.64 -7.54
C VAL A 139 1.59 -8.71 -7.84
N ARG A 140 1.45 -8.27 -9.08
CA ARG A 140 0.35 -7.40 -9.53
C ARG A 140 -1.00 -8.06 -9.28
N VAL A 141 -1.16 -9.31 -9.69
CA VAL A 141 -2.40 -10.08 -9.47
C VAL A 141 -2.70 -10.25 -7.98
N ALA A 142 -1.69 -10.54 -7.15
CA ALA A 142 -1.86 -10.66 -5.71
C ALA A 142 -2.31 -9.33 -5.08
N ALA A 143 -1.70 -8.21 -5.47
CA ALA A 143 -2.05 -6.88 -5.00
C ALA A 143 -3.48 -6.48 -5.39
N GLU A 144 -3.89 -6.71 -6.64
CA GLU A 144 -5.26 -6.46 -7.12
C GLU A 144 -6.29 -7.31 -6.36
N LYS A 145 -5.98 -8.59 -6.15
CA LYS A 145 -6.81 -9.47 -5.32
C LYS A 145 -6.95 -8.92 -3.90
N ALA A 146 -5.87 -8.44 -3.30
CA ALA A 146 -5.90 -7.89 -1.95
C ALA A 146 -6.78 -6.64 -1.83
N MET A 147 -6.66 -5.71 -2.79
CA MET A 147 -7.53 -4.53 -2.84
C MET A 147 -9.00 -4.91 -3.01
N ARG A 148 -9.31 -5.91 -3.87
CA ARG A 148 -10.67 -6.39 -4.09
C ARG A 148 -11.28 -7.03 -2.85
N VAL A 149 -10.54 -7.93 -2.18
CA VAL A 149 -11.02 -8.65 -0.99
C VAL A 149 -11.29 -7.68 0.16
N THR A 150 -10.46 -6.65 0.30
CA THR A 150 -10.54 -5.68 1.41
C THR A 150 -11.37 -4.43 1.05
N ALA A 151 -11.95 -4.35 -0.15
CA ALA A 151 -12.63 -3.16 -0.64
C ALA A 151 -13.82 -2.71 0.22
N LYS A 152 -14.48 -3.65 0.89
CA LYS A 152 -15.66 -3.39 1.75
C LYS A 152 -15.29 -2.88 3.14
N ASN A 153 -14.02 -2.95 3.52
CA ASN A 153 -13.55 -2.52 4.82
C ASN A 153 -13.52 -0.98 4.85
N GLN A 154 -14.06 -0.36 5.90
CA GLN A 154 -14.13 1.10 6.02
C GLN A 154 -13.51 1.65 7.31
N GLU A 155 -13.11 0.79 8.24
CA GLU A 155 -12.65 1.23 9.56
C GLU A 155 -11.23 1.79 9.53
N ARG A 156 -10.35 1.13 8.78
CA ARG A 156 -8.91 1.41 8.74
C ARG A 156 -8.40 1.27 7.31
N VAL A 157 -7.37 2.04 6.96
CA VAL A 157 -6.75 2.01 5.62
C VAL A 157 -5.25 1.80 5.74
N LEU A 158 -4.73 0.82 5.00
CA LEU A 158 -3.30 0.56 4.82
C LEU A 158 -2.92 0.89 3.39
N LEU A 159 -2.11 1.93 3.21
CA LEU A 159 -1.56 2.35 1.93
C LEU A 159 -0.15 1.78 1.79
N ILE A 160 0.10 0.99 0.75
CA ILE A 160 1.38 0.33 0.50
C ILE A 160 1.97 0.93 -0.78
N CYS A 161 3.03 1.72 -0.63
CA CYS A 161 3.72 2.34 -1.76
C CYS A 161 4.71 1.33 -2.37
N VAL A 162 4.45 0.90 -3.61
CA VAL A 162 5.25 -0.08 -4.35
C VAL A 162 5.55 0.44 -5.75
N ALA A 163 6.78 0.25 -6.22
CA ALA A 163 7.25 0.86 -7.45
C ALA A 163 6.92 2.37 -7.48
N TYR A 164 7.20 3.05 -6.37
CA TYR A 164 6.73 4.41 -6.11
C TYR A 164 7.91 5.37 -5.90
N THR A 165 7.82 6.55 -6.49
CA THR A 165 8.64 7.71 -6.11
C THR A 165 7.77 8.95 -6.10
N SER A 166 8.01 9.88 -5.17
CA SER A 166 7.23 11.12 -5.07
C SER A 166 7.31 11.96 -6.35
N THR A 167 8.47 11.98 -6.99
CA THR A 167 8.67 12.71 -8.25
C THR A 167 7.81 12.12 -9.37
N ASP A 168 7.78 10.79 -9.50
CA ASP A 168 6.97 10.09 -10.51
C ASP A 168 5.46 10.31 -10.26
N GLU A 169 5.03 10.27 -8.99
CA GLU A 169 3.63 10.54 -8.62
C GLU A 169 3.21 11.98 -9.00
N ILE A 170 4.03 12.98 -8.67
CA ILE A 170 3.76 14.38 -9.03
C ILE A 170 3.67 14.55 -10.55
N VAL A 171 4.60 13.95 -11.30
CA VAL A 171 4.60 14.03 -12.77
C VAL A 171 3.34 13.37 -13.34
N HIS A 172 2.97 12.18 -12.84
CA HIS A 172 1.76 11.48 -13.27
C HIS A 172 0.50 12.32 -12.99
N ALA A 173 0.37 12.89 -11.80
CA ALA A 173 -0.77 13.73 -11.43
C ALA A 173 -0.90 14.98 -12.32
N VAL A 174 0.22 15.63 -12.67
CA VAL A 174 0.22 16.78 -13.58
C VAL A 174 -0.17 16.35 -14.99
N GLN A 175 0.33 15.20 -15.48
CA GLN A 175 -0.03 14.67 -16.80
C GLN A 175 -1.51 14.32 -16.89
N GLU A 176 -2.06 13.69 -15.85
CA GLU A 176 -3.48 13.32 -15.77
C GLU A 176 -4.37 14.56 -15.74
N SER A 177 -4.04 15.56 -14.91
CA SER A 177 -4.76 16.83 -14.87
C SER A 177 -4.73 17.56 -16.22
N CYS A 178 -3.59 17.57 -16.93
CA CYS A 178 -3.48 18.14 -18.27
C CYS A 178 -4.35 17.40 -19.28
N LYS A 179 -4.39 16.05 -19.23
CA LYS A 179 -5.21 15.23 -20.12
C LYS A 179 -6.70 15.49 -19.89
N ASP A 180 -7.14 15.53 -18.64
CA ASP A 180 -8.53 15.82 -18.28
C ASP A 180 -8.94 17.20 -18.81
N LYS A 181 -8.09 18.21 -18.59
CA LYS A 181 -8.34 19.55 -19.12
C LYS A 181 -8.37 19.59 -20.64
N TRP A 182 -7.49 18.84 -21.30
CA TRP A 182 -7.50 18.75 -22.76
C TRP A 182 -8.81 18.14 -23.28
N ILE A 183 -9.28 17.06 -22.66
CA ILE A 183 -10.55 16.41 -22.99
C ILE A 183 -11.73 17.38 -22.80
N GLU A 184 -11.77 18.12 -21.69
CA GLU A 184 -12.79 19.15 -21.45
C GLU A 184 -12.80 20.23 -22.54
N ILE A 185 -11.61 20.68 -22.97
CA ILE A 185 -11.47 21.68 -24.04
C ILE A 185 -11.96 21.14 -25.38
N GLN A 186 -11.68 19.88 -25.70
CA GLN A 186 -12.15 19.24 -26.93
C GLN A 186 -13.68 19.08 -26.91
N ALA A 187 -14.25 18.58 -25.81
CA ALA A 187 -15.71 18.48 -25.65
C ALA A 187 -16.41 19.85 -25.75
N SER A 188 -15.78 20.91 -25.21
CA SER A 188 -16.29 22.28 -25.30
C SER A 188 -16.20 22.88 -26.72
N LYS A 189 -15.28 22.39 -27.56
CA LYS A 189 -15.17 22.80 -28.97
C LYS A 189 -16.20 22.09 -29.83
N GLU A 190 -16.41 20.79 -29.64
CA GLU A 190 -17.43 20.02 -30.37
C GLU A 190 -18.86 20.53 -30.10
N GLY A 191 -19.18 20.90 -28.86
CA GLY A 191 -20.47 21.49 -28.50
C GLY A 191 -20.75 22.89 -29.08
N LYS A 192 -19.72 23.60 -29.57
CA LYS A 192 -19.90 24.89 -30.27
C LYS A 192 -20.04 24.74 -31.79
N VAL A 193 -19.59 23.62 -32.36
CA VAL A 193 -19.67 23.36 -33.81
C VAL A 193 -21.09 22.98 -34.25
N SER A 194 -21.94 22.45 -33.36
CA SER A 194 -23.34 22.16 -33.66
C SER A 194 -24.25 23.40 -33.80
N ASN A 195 -23.80 24.59 -33.39
CA ASN A 195 -24.51 25.86 -33.59
C ASN A 195 -23.83 26.80 -34.61
N GLY A 196 -22.82 26.33 -35.33
CA GLY A 196 -22.11 27.14 -36.32
C GLY A 196 -21.52 26.27 -37.42
N VAL A 197 -22.17 26.27 -38.57
CA VAL A 197 -21.65 25.72 -39.81
C VAL A 197 -20.30 26.38 -40.13
N LEU A 198 -19.20 25.66 -39.95
CA LEU A 198 -17.95 25.90 -40.66
C LEU A 198 -17.27 24.56 -40.99
N LYS A 199 -17.22 24.28 -42.29
CA LYS A 199 -16.32 23.28 -42.89
C LYS A 199 -14.87 23.69 -42.64
N ASN A 200 -14.03 22.78 -42.16
CA ASN A 200 -12.74 22.45 -42.80
C ASN A 200 -11.98 21.32 -42.10
N ASN A 201 -11.81 20.24 -42.86
CA ASN A 201 -10.61 19.43 -43.09
C ASN A 201 -9.63 19.16 -41.94
N GLY A 202 -9.66 17.88 -41.52
CA GLY A 202 -8.45 17.05 -41.40
C GLY A 202 -7.64 17.23 -40.13
N LEU A 203 -7.87 16.35 -39.15
CA LEU A 203 -6.86 15.77 -38.26
C LEU A 203 -7.50 14.60 -37.54
N ASP A 204 -7.36 13.41 -38.14
CA ASP A 204 -7.74 12.14 -37.54
C ASP A 204 -6.58 11.72 -36.62
N LEU A 205 -6.73 11.93 -35.32
CA LEU A 205 -5.81 11.41 -34.30
C LEU A 205 -6.59 10.49 -33.37
N HIS A 206 -6.68 9.24 -33.79
CA HIS A 206 -7.19 8.12 -33.01
C HIS A 206 -6.21 7.79 -31.88
N PHE A 207 -6.48 8.23 -30.66
CA PHE A 207 -5.91 7.63 -29.45
C PHE A 207 -7.00 6.81 -28.76
N ARG A 208 -6.76 5.50 -28.72
CA ARG A 208 -7.67 4.49 -28.18
C ARG A 208 -7.01 3.95 -26.93
N ASP A 209 -7.38 4.44 -25.75
CA ASP A 209 -6.86 3.91 -24.48
C ASP A 209 -7.95 3.40 -23.54
N SER A 210 -7.74 2.15 -23.14
CA SER A 210 -8.63 1.20 -22.48
C SER A 210 -8.43 1.18 -20.95
N CYS A 211 -8.37 2.35 -20.31
CA CYS A 211 -8.10 2.43 -18.86
C CYS A 211 -8.96 3.52 -18.20
N ARG A 212 -10.28 3.35 -18.16
CA ARG A 212 -11.19 4.37 -17.57
C ARG A 212 -11.80 4.01 -16.22
N ASP A 213 -11.65 2.77 -15.74
CA ASP A 213 -12.56 2.31 -14.68
C ASP A 213 -12.01 2.29 -13.25
N ASN A 214 -10.69 2.46 -13.02
CA ASN A 214 -10.12 2.25 -11.67
C ASN A 214 -9.70 3.52 -10.90
N ALA A 215 -9.48 4.66 -11.57
CA ALA A 215 -8.92 5.85 -10.89
C ALA A 215 -10.00 6.72 -10.20
N THR A 216 -11.21 6.77 -10.76
CA THR A 216 -12.27 7.68 -10.29
C THR A 216 -12.95 7.20 -8.99
N GLU A 217 -12.96 5.89 -8.71
CA GLU A 217 -13.53 5.33 -7.47
C GLU A 217 -12.63 5.53 -6.23
N ALA A 218 -11.32 5.69 -6.42
CA ALA A 218 -10.39 5.92 -5.32
C ALA A 218 -10.51 7.33 -4.71
N CYS A 219 -10.81 8.34 -5.55
CA CYS A 219 -10.90 9.74 -5.11
C CYS A 219 -12.26 10.08 -4.50
N SER A 220 -13.33 9.40 -4.92
CA SER A 220 -14.69 9.62 -4.41
C SER A 220 -14.99 8.88 -3.10
N SER A 221 -14.14 7.95 -2.67
CA SER A 221 -14.28 7.23 -1.39
C SER A 221 -13.45 7.83 -0.23
N LEU A 222 -12.94 9.06 -0.41
CA LEU A 222 -12.18 9.84 0.57
C LEU A 222 -12.91 11.09 1.10
N HIS A 223 -14.19 11.25 0.79
CA HIS A 223 -15.07 12.28 1.37
C HIS A 223 -16.19 11.69 2.22
#